data_AF-A0A947HTE8-F1
#
_entry.id   AF-A0A947HTE8-F1
#
_cell.length_a   1.000
_cell.length_b   1.000
_cell.length_c   1.000
_cell.angle_alpha   90.00
_cell.angle_beta   90.00
_cell.angle_gamma   90.00
#
_symmetry.space_group_name_H-M   'P 1'
#
loop_
_entity.id
_entity.type
_entity.pdbx_description
1 polymer ?
#
loop_
_entity_poly.entity_id
_entity_poly.type
_entity_poly.pdbx_seq_one_letter_code
_entity_poly.pdbx_strand_id
1 'polypeptide(L)'
;MRYETIPRRSRFEDDTNAKNIFLAGKFNQDRMFKAILSLLRVYEQTDTLPLGDREFARLRAAGSLYFTTQNWLNDPQNRGRGRVAAIDALFEVTVRQLCTILDVVNPNAVANYLFETFGRAIGQGEFKADLDAKATFLDRDAAMQQRIHFRSGKAHTLSWWRPDRLRMVKANTADIPSPGVISAALAGYALTMDRALIMGRHSSTVEDAQGRPVPGSKFSHAAYAAGRPVLCAGEIGIVKGNVVAISNNSGHYKPKPEQLVSVLEYLRIVGIDLSKLLVQATCSAGNVFCWGTNFLQNPSIEAQVPITGRELKAFFLGHWPDYYDHARLFFAAQGHARLSDQEIAHNLFS
;
A
#
# COMPACT_ATOMS: atom_id res chain seq x y z
N MET A 1 19.80 -18.97 19.32
CA MET A 1 18.63 -19.62 18.69
C MET A 1 18.90 -19.69 17.19
N ARG A 2 18.62 -20.82 16.53
CA ARG A 2 18.76 -20.96 15.07
C ARG A 2 17.64 -21.84 14.51
N TYR A 3 17.16 -21.49 13.32
CA TYR A 3 16.18 -22.27 12.58
C TYR A 3 16.82 -22.89 11.34
N GLU A 4 16.54 -24.17 11.10
CA GLU A 4 16.97 -24.88 9.88
C GLU A 4 16.08 -24.51 8.68
N THR A 5 14.77 -24.41 8.92
CA THR A 5 13.75 -23.97 7.96
C THR A 5 12.88 -22.88 8.57
N ILE A 6 12.10 -22.16 7.76
CA ILE A 6 11.13 -21.18 8.28
C ILE A 6 10.18 -21.94 9.26
N PRO A 7 10.16 -21.57 10.56
CA PRO A 7 9.44 -22.32 11.57
C PRO A 7 7.93 -22.21 11.34
N ARG A 8 7.20 -23.23 11.82
CA ARG A 8 5.75 -23.11 12.00
C ARG A 8 5.44 -21.95 12.94
N ARG A 9 4.31 -21.29 12.71
CA ARG A 9 3.79 -20.18 13.52
C ARG A 9 3.73 -20.56 15.00
N SER A 10 3.23 -21.75 15.33
CA SER A 10 3.11 -22.20 16.73
C SER A 10 4.46 -22.26 17.43
N ARG A 11 5.48 -22.84 16.79
CA ARG A 11 6.85 -22.88 17.31
C ARG A 11 7.40 -21.47 17.50
N PHE A 12 7.22 -20.60 16.51
CA PHE A 12 7.70 -19.22 16.59
C PHE A 12 7.00 -18.41 17.70
N GLU A 13 5.70 -18.65 17.93
CA GLU A 13 4.95 -18.05 19.04
C GLU A 13 5.52 -18.48 20.40
N ASP A 14 5.92 -19.74 20.56
CA ASP A 14 6.56 -20.22 21.78
C ASP A 14 7.95 -19.60 21.98
N ASP A 15 8.79 -19.59 20.92
CA ASP A 15 10.15 -19.01 20.93
C ASP A 15 10.19 -17.51 21.23
N THR A 16 9.12 -16.79 20.90
CA THR A 16 8.98 -15.34 21.10
C THR A 16 8.17 -14.99 22.34
N ASN A 17 7.69 -16.00 23.07
CA ASN A 17 6.79 -15.86 24.21
C ASN A 17 5.52 -15.03 23.86
N ALA A 18 4.98 -15.24 22.66
CA ALA A 18 3.85 -14.48 22.13
C ALA A 18 2.63 -14.59 23.04
N LYS A 19 2.33 -15.78 23.57
CA LYS A 19 1.18 -16.05 24.46
C LYS A 19 1.15 -15.12 25.67
N ASN A 20 2.28 -14.89 26.33
CA ASN A 20 2.37 -13.97 27.46
C ASN A 20 2.15 -12.51 27.04
N ILE A 21 2.55 -12.14 25.81
CA ILE A 21 2.30 -10.80 25.26
C ILE A 21 0.82 -10.58 24.94
N PHE A 22 0.13 -11.62 24.45
CA PHE A 22 -1.32 -11.62 24.24
C PHE A 22 -2.05 -11.38 25.57
N LEU A 23 -1.72 -12.16 26.60
CA LEU A 23 -2.32 -12.05 27.94
C LEU A 23 -2.07 -10.68 28.59
N ALA A 24 -0.90 -10.09 28.36
CA ALA A 24 -0.56 -8.77 28.90
C ALA A 24 -1.24 -7.59 28.17
N GLY A 25 -2.06 -7.83 27.13
CA GLY A 25 -2.70 -6.77 26.33
C GLY A 25 -1.74 -5.92 25.47
N LYS A 26 -0.43 -6.14 25.59
CA LYS A 26 0.63 -5.42 24.86
C LYS A 26 0.73 -5.85 23.39
N PHE A 27 0.10 -6.97 23.02
CA PHE A 27 0.13 -7.47 21.64
C PHE A 27 -0.41 -6.44 20.63
N ASN A 28 -1.41 -5.65 21.01
CA ASN A 28 -1.98 -4.61 20.14
C ASN A 28 -1.00 -3.49 19.77
N GLN A 29 0.13 -3.39 20.48
CA GLN A 29 1.13 -2.35 20.25
C GLN A 29 2.21 -2.78 19.26
N ASP A 30 2.47 -4.08 19.07
CA ASP A 30 3.53 -4.60 18.19
C ASP A 30 2.99 -5.14 16.87
N ARG A 31 2.63 -4.22 15.97
CA ARG A 31 1.95 -4.55 14.70
C ARG A 31 2.82 -5.33 13.72
N MET A 32 4.10 -4.99 13.63
CA MET A 32 5.04 -5.70 12.77
C MET A 32 5.21 -7.14 13.26
N PHE A 33 5.23 -7.37 14.58
CA PHE A 33 5.24 -8.72 15.11
C PHE A 33 3.94 -9.49 14.78
N LYS A 34 2.76 -8.84 14.86
CA LYS A 34 1.52 -9.47 14.39
C LYS A 34 1.59 -9.85 12.90
N ALA A 35 2.13 -8.95 12.09
CA ALA A 35 2.32 -9.18 10.66
C ALA A 35 3.22 -10.39 10.41
N ILE A 36 4.31 -10.54 11.16
CA ILE A 36 5.18 -11.72 11.10
C ILE A 36 4.38 -12.99 11.40
N LEU A 37 3.59 -13.03 12.47
CA LEU A 37 2.76 -14.19 12.81
C LEU A 37 1.72 -14.53 11.72
N SER A 38 1.09 -13.50 11.14
CA SER A 38 0.17 -13.69 10.01
C SER A 38 0.88 -14.24 8.78
N LEU A 39 2.08 -13.73 8.46
CA LEU A 39 2.87 -14.17 7.32
C LEU A 39 3.41 -15.60 7.49
N LEU A 40 3.77 -16.01 8.71
CA LEU A 40 4.12 -17.40 9.00
C LEU A 40 2.94 -18.33 8.71
N ARG A 41 1.71 -17.96 9.09
CA ARG A 41 0.52 -18.73 8.73
C ARG A 41 0.31 -18.81 7.21
N VAL A 42 0.52 -17.71 6.49
CA VAL A 42 0.42 -17.70 5.02
C VAL A 42 1.49 -18.62 4.41
N TYR A 43 2.71 -18.58 4.93
CA TYR A 43 3.80 -19.45 4.49
C TYR A 43 3.48 -20.94 4.72
N GLU A 44 2.95 -21.31 5.90
CA GLU A 44 2.50 -22.68 6.19
C GLU A 44 1.39 -23.16 5.22
N GLN A 45 0.45 -22.28 4.88
CA GLN A 45 -0.64 -22.61 3.95
C GLN A 45 -0.15 -22.90 2.53
N THR A 46 1.07 -22.49 2.17
CA THR A 46 1.63 -22.85 0.84
C THR A 46 1.87 -24.35 0.70
N ASP A 47 2.06 -25.08 1.81
CA ASP A 47 2.28 -26.52 1.80
C ASP A 47 1.06 -27.30 1.28
N THR A 48 -0.14 -26.70 1.38
CA THR A 48 -1.38 -27.31 0.90
C THR A 48 -1.67 -27.02 -0.58
N LEU A 49 -0.88 -26.15 -1.22
CA LEU A 49 -1.07 -25.81 -2.64
C LEU A 49 -0.48 -26.90 -3.56
N PRO A 50 -1.02 -27.05 -4.79
CA PRO A 50 -0.38 -27.81 -5.86
C PRO A 50 1.06 -27.36 -6.08
N LEU A 51 1.92 -28.25 -6.58
CA LEU A 51 3.36 -28.00 -6.69
C LEU A 51 3.68 -26.72 -7.51
N GLY A 52 2.99 -26.50 -8.63
CA GLY A 52 3.20 -25.32 -9.48
C GLY A 52 2.86 -24.00 -8.79
N ASP A 53 1.78 -23.96 -8.01
CA ASP A 53 1.36 -22.74 -7.28
C ASP A 53 2.19 -22.52 -6.00
N ARG A 54 2.71 -23.61 -5.43
CA ARG A 54 3.45 -23.60 -4.17
C ARG A 54 4.72 -22.77 -4.24
N GLU A 55 5.51 -22.89 -5.30
CA GLU A 55 6.81 -22.22 -5.40
C GLU A 55 6.67 -20.70 -5.41
N PHE A 56 5.80 -20.18 -6.26
CA PHE A 56 5.53 -18.75 -6.32
C PHE A 56 4.89 -18.22 -5.03
N ALA A 57 3.94 -18.97 -4.45
CA ALA A 57 3.33 -18.59 -3.17
C ALA A 57 4.36 -18.57 -2.03
N ARG A 58 5.29 -19.53 -1.99
CA ARG A 58 6.40 -19.56 -1.03
C ARG A 58 7.35 -18.39 -1.23
N LEU A 59 7.73 -18.10 -2.48
CA LEU A 59 8.58 -16.95 -2.81
C LEU A 59 7.95 -15.65 -2.31
N ARG A 60 6.65 -15.44 -2.57
CA ARG A 60 5.90 -14.26 -2.13
C ARG A 60 5.83 -14.16 -0.61
N ALA A 61 5.49 -15.25 0.08
CA ALA A 61 5.37 -15.29 1.53
C ALA A 61 6.74 -15.09 2.21
N ALA A 62 7.79 -15.73 1.72
CA ALA A 62 9.16 -15.57 2.22
C ALA A 62 9.71 -14.16 1.95
N GLY A 63 9.49 -13.59 0.75
CA GLY A 63 9.86 -12.21 0.45
C GLY A 63 9.14 -11.22 1.37
N SER A 64 7.87 -11.50 1.70
CA SER A 64 7.12 -10.71 2.67
C SER A 64 7.68 -10.82 4.08
N LEU A 65 8.09 -12.02 4.51
CA LEU A 65 8.78 -12.22 5.78
C LEU A 65 10.11 -11.48 5.82
N TYR A 66 10.89 -11.51 4.74
CA TYR A 66 12.18 -10.81 4.61
C TYR A 66 12.01 -9.32 4.93
N PHE A 67 11.15 -8.60 4.19
CA PHE A 67 10.97 -7.16 4.42
C PHE A 67 10.37 -6.85 5.79
N THR A 68 9.44 -7.69 6.28
CA THR A 68 8.76 -7.43 7.56
C THR A 68 9.68 -7.65 8.76
N THR A 69 10.48 -8.72 8.75
CA THR A 69 11.46 -9.01 9.80
C THR A 69 12.61 -8.02 9.77
N GLN A 70 13.12 -7.67 8.58
CA GLN A 70 14.14 -6.62 8.42
C GLN A 70 13.64 -5.26 8.96
N ASN A 71 12.41 -4.86 8.64
CA ASN A 71 11.84 -3.62 9.18
C ASN A 71 11.68 -3.69 10.71
N TRP A 72 11.22 -4.83 11.24
CA TRP A 72 11.12 -5.02 12.69
C TRP A 72 12.48 -4.88 13.38
N LEU A 73 13.54 -5.49 12.83
CA LEU A 73 14.89 -5.45 13.38
C LEU A 73 15.53 -4.05 13.29
N ASN A 74 15.21 -3.29 12.24
CA ASN A 74 15.73 -1.95 12.02
C ASN A 74 15.04 -0.87 12.89
N ASP A 75 13.85 -1.15 13.43
CA ASP A 75 13.14 -0.21 14.30
C ASP A 75 13.83 -0.10 15.69
N PRO A 76 14.37 1.07 16.06
CA PRO A 76 15.03 1.25 17.34
C PRO A 76 14.16 0.92 18.56
N GLN A 77 12.83 1.03 18.46
CA GLN A 77 11.89 0.70 19.54
C GLN A 77 11.80 -0.80 19.85
N ASN A 78 12.39 -1.63 18.99
CA ASN A 78 12.46 -3.07 19.16
C ASN A 78 13.78 -3.53 19.77
N ARG A 79 14.79 -2.65 19.85
CA ARG A 79 16.06 -2.93 20.54
C ARG A 79 15.78 -3.27 22.01
N GLY A 80 16.37 -4.36 22.50
CA GLY A 80 16.21 -4.83 23.89
C GLY A 80 14.92 -5.60 24.17
N ARG A 81 14.02 -5.79 23.19
CA ARG A 81 12.90 -6.73 23.37
C ARG A 81 13.42 -8.16 23.43
N GLY A 82 12.92 -8.97 24.37
CA GLY A 82 13.37 -10.36 24.55
C GLY A 82 13.17 -11.31 23.36
N ARG A 83 12.54 -10.83 22.28
CA ARG A 83 12.27 -11.60 21.05
C ARG A 83 13.22 -11.28 19.89
N VAL A 84 14.16 -10.35 20.06
CA VAL A 84 15.10 -9.95 19.00
C VAL A 84 15.83 -11.17 18.43
N ALA A 85 16.33 -12.06 19.28
CA ALA A 85 17.04 -13.27 18.86
C ALA A 85 16.19 -14.22 18.00
N ALA A 86 14.90 -14.34 18.28
CA ALA A 86 13.99 -15.18 17.49
C ALA A 86 13.67 -14.53 16.13
N ILE A 87 13.44 -13.22 16.09
CA ILE A 87 13.16 -12.49 14.85
C ILE A 87 14.40 -12.45 13.94
N ASP A 88 15.58 -12.27 14.52
CA ASP A 88 16.85 -12.35 13.81
C ASP A 88 17.08 -13.75 13.21
N ALA A 89 16.88 -14.81 14.01
CA ALA A 89 16.93 -16.19 13.51
C ALA A 89 15.90 -16.47 12.41
N LEU A 90 14.70 -15.87 12.50
CA LEU A 90 13.68 -15.96 11.45
C LEU A 90 14.10 -15.22 10.17
N PHE A 91 14.70 -14.04 10.30
CA PHE A 91 15.22 -13.29 9.15
C PHE A 91 16.31 -14.08 8.44
N GLU A 92 17.30 -14.60 9.18
CA GLU A 92 18.37 -15.42 8.62
C GLU A 92 17.86 -16.65 7.86
N VAL A 93 16.93 -17.41 8.45
CA VAL A 93 16.41 -18.62 7.78
C VAL A 93 15.53 -18.26 6.59
N THR A 94 14.83 -17.12 6.64
CA THR A 94 14.07 -16.60 5.49
C THR A 94 15.00 -16.24 4.34
N VAL A 95 16.14 -15.58 4.62
CA VAL A 95 17.16 -15.27 3.61
C VAL A 95 17.73 -16.54 2.99
N ARG A 96 18.09 -17.55 3.80
CA ARG A 96 18.58 -18.84 3.28
C ARG A 96 17.54 -19.52 2.39
N GLN A 97 16.28 -19.56 2.81
CA GLN A 97 15.20 -20.15 2.03
C GLN A 97 14.97 -19.42 0.70
N LEU A 98 15.07 -18.09 0.70
CA LEU A 98 15.00 -17.27 -0.51
C LEU A 98 16.19 -17.54 -1.44
N CYS A 99 17.41 -17.65 -0.91
CA CYS A 99 18.58 -18.06 -1.69
C CYS A 99 18.32 -19.37 -2.43
N THR A 100 17.74 -20.37 -1.74
CA THR A 100 17.39 -21.66 -2.36
C THR A 100 16.29 -21.54 -3.41
N ILE A 101 15.21 -20.80 -3.13
CA ILE A 101 14.09 -20.63 -4.08
C ILE A 101 14.53 -19.90 -5.35
N LEU A 102 15.45 -18.94 -5.21
CA LEU A 102 15.91 -18.07 -6.28
C LEU A 102 17.17 -18.57 -6.99
N ASP A 103 17.72 -19.70 -6.53
CA ASP A 103 19.01 -20.24 -6.98
C ASP A 103 20.15 -19.20 -6.95
N VAL A 104 20.23 -18.44 -5.84
CA VAL A 104 21.30 -17.44 -5.62
C VAL A 104 22.18 -17.81 -4.44
N VAL A 105 23.50 -17.80 -4.65
CA VAL A 105 24.48 -18.10 -3.59
C VAL A 105 24.68 -16.91 -2.66
N ASN A 106 24.58 -15.68 -3.18
CA ASN A 106 24.86 -14.46 -2.43
C ASN A 106 23.59 -13.91 -1.76
N PRO A 107 23.50 -13.86 -0.42
CA PRO A 107 22.37 -13.28 0.30
C PRO A 107 22.05 -11.82 -0.09
N ASN A 108 23.05 -11.05 -0.50
CA ASN A 108 22.86 -9.66 -0.92
C ASN A 108 22.09 -9.55 -2.25
N ALA A 109 22.09 -10.60 -3.07
CA ALA A 109 21.32 -10.63 -4.32
C ALA A 109 19.82 -10.80 -4.08
N VAL A 110 19.41 -11.38 -2.95
CA VAL A 110 18.00 -11.60 -2.59
C VAL A 110 17.24 -10.27 -2.58
N ALA A 111 17.80 -9.22 -1.98
CA ALA A 111 17.15 -7.92 -1.91
C ALA A 111 16.84 -7.37 -3.31
N ASN A 112 17.85 -7.36 -4.20
CA ASN A 112 17.71 -6.89 -5.59
C ASN A 112 16.66 -7.69 -6.34
N TYR A 113 16.68 -9.02 -6.23
CA TYR A 113 15.68 -9.88 -6.86
C TYR A 113 14.27 -9.56 -6.36
N LEU A 114 14.09 -9.40 -5.05
CA LEU A 114 12.79 -9.04 -4.48
C LEU A 114 12.32 -7.65 -4.94
N PHE A 115 13.24 -6.68 -5.07
CA PHE A 115 12.94 -5.36 -5.62
C PHE A 115 12.50 -5.42 -7.08
N GLU A 116 13.16 -6.22 -7.90
CA GLU A 116 12.82 -6.38 -9.32
C GLU A 116 11.52 -7.16 -9.53
N THR A 117 11.30 -8.17 -8.70
CA THR A 117 10.14 -9.08 -8.81
C THR A 117 8.87 -8.46 -8.27
N PHE A 118 8.93 -7.85 -7.08
CA PHE A 118 7.75 -7.34 -6.37
C PHE A 118 7.64 -5.83 -6.40
N GLY A 119 8.76 -5.13 -6.57
CA GLY A 119 8.78 -3.69 -6.63
C GLY A 119 8.35 -3.17 -8.00
N ARG A 120 7.94 -1.91 -8.00
CA ARG A 120 7.74 -1.10 -9.19
C ARG A 120 8.70 0.06 -9.10
N ALA A 121 9.66 0.11 -10.02
CA ALA A 121 10.50 1.28 -10.24
C ALA A 121 9.84 2.23 -11.23
N ILE A 122 10.19 3.52 -11.14
CA ILE A 122 9.85 4.50 -12.17
C ILE A 122 10.79 4.30 -13.36
N GLY A 123 10.29 4.44 -14.59
CA GLY A 123 11.15 4.42 -15.77
C GLY A 123 12.14 5.59 -15.76
N GLN A 124 13.36 5.37 -16.26
CA GLN A 124 14.39 6.42 -16.24
C GLN A 124 13.94 7.73 -16.91
N GLY A 125 13.19 7.64 -18.02
CA GLY A 125 12.63 8.81 -18.70
C GLY A 125 11.57 9.55 -17.88
N GLU A 126 10.72 8.82 -17.17
CA GLU A 126 9.66 9.40 -16.31
C GLU A 126 10.26 10.07 -15.07
N PHE A 127 11.30 9.47 -14.48
CA PHE A 127 12.03 10.06 -13.37
C PHE A 127 12.80 11.33 -13.80
N LYS A 128 13.45 11.28 -14.98
CA LYS A 128 14.08 12.46 -15.56
C LYS A 128 13.05 13.57 -15.83
N ALA A 129 11.88 13.22 -16.37
CA ALA A 129 10.82 14.20 -16.59
C ALA A 129 10.33 14.85 -15.27
N ASP A 130 10.29 14.11 -14.16
CA ASP A 130 9.98 14.69 -12.85
C ASP A 130 11.09 15.63 -12.36
N LEU A 131 12.37 15.27 -12.55
CA LEU A 131 13.50 16.14 -12.22
C LEU A 131 13.51 17.43 -13.07
N ASP A 132 13.30 17.29 -14.37
CA ASP A 132 13.25 18.42 -15.32
C ASP A 132 12.07 19.35 -15.00
N ALA A 133 10.94 18.81 -14.54
CA ALA A 133 9.80 19.55 -14.04
C ALA A 133 10.00 20.14 -12.62
N LYS A 134 11.21 19.98 -12.04
CA LYS A 134 11.56 20.41 -10.67
C LYS A 134 10.56 19.89 -9.63
N ALA A 135 10.17 18.62 -9.74
CA ALA A 135 9.32 17.97 -8.77
C ALA A 135 9.98 17.95 -7.38
N THR A 136 9.19 18.15 -6.34
CA THR A 136 9.67 18.06 -4.96
C THR A 136 9.72 16.59 -4.55
N PHE A 137 10.88 16.10 -4.12
CA PHE A 137 11.02 14.75 -3.54
C PHE A 137 11.16 14.85 -2.03
N LEU A 138 10.42 14.01 -1.30
CA LEU A 138 10.56 13.92 0.14
C LEU A 138 11.84 13.16 0.46
N ASP A 139 12.62 13.68 1.41
CA ASP A 139 13.60 12.85 2.10
C ASP A 139 12.89 11.79 2.95
N ARG A 140 13.69 10.89 3.54
CA ARG A 140 13.15 9.79 4.34
C ARG A 140 12.37 10.30 5.56
N ASP A 141 12.82 11.35 6.22
CA ASP A 141 12.21 11.81 7.46
C ASP A 141 10.89 12.53 7.17
N ALA A 142 10.84 13.35 6.13
CA ALA A 142 9.63 14.00 5.64
C ALA A 142 8.60 12.97 5.14
N ALA A 143 9.03 11.95 4.40
CA ALA A 143 8.17 10.84 3.98
C ALA A 143 7.58 10.08 5.18
N MET A 144 8.37 9.89 6.25
CA MET A 144 7.93 9.22 7.46
C MET A 144 6.93 10.06 8.28
N GLN A 145 6.97 11.39 8.20
CA GLN A 145 5.92 12.25 8.77
C GLN A 145 4.57 12.07 8.07
N GLN A 146 4.57 11.67 6.79
CA GLN A 146 3.38 11.39 5.99
C GLN A 146 2.90 9.93 6.07
N ARG A 147 3.54 9.12 6.92
CA ARG A 147 3.17 7.71 7.09
C ARG A 147 1.78 7.57 7.69
N ILE A 148 1.03 6.59 7.19
CA ILE A 148 -0.21 6.10 7.82
C ILE A 148 0.12 5.06 8.88
N HIS A 149 -0.47 5.25 10.06
CA HIS A 149 -0.40 4.35 11.20
C HIS A 149 -1.78 3.75 11.49
N PHE A 150 -1.92 2.43 11.44
CA PHE A 150 -3.19 1.74 11.67
C PHE A 150 -3.42 1.31 13.11
N ARG A 151 -4.37 1.91 13.84
CA ARG A 151 -4.74 1.53 15.21
C ARG A 151 -6.11 0.84 15.19
N SER A 152 -6.16 -0.45 15.53
CA SER A 152 -7.41 -1.22 15.56
C SER A 152 -8.22 -1.11 14.26
N GLY A 153 -7.58 -1.31 13.11
CA GLY A 153 -8.22 -1.19 11.80
C GLY A 153 -8.58 0.24 11.39
N LYS A 154 -8.05 1.27 12.06
CA LYS A 154 -8.26 2.69 11.70
C LYS A 154 -6.95 3.37 11.33
N ALA A 155 -6.91 3.97 10.15
CA ALA A 155 -5.82 4.80 9.68
C ALA A 155 -5.71 6.10 10.50
N HIS A 156 -4.50 6.40 10.95
CA HIS A 156 -4.12 7.64 11.59
C HIS A 156 -2.89 8.20 10.89
N THR A 157 -2.73 9.52 10.88
CA THR A 157 -1.54 10.17 10.32
C THR A 157 -1.19 11.38 11.19
N LEU A 158 0.04 11.86 11.09
CA LEU A 158 0.39 13.16 11.66
C LEU A 158 -0.31 14.23 10.82
N SER A 159 -0.85 15.28 11.42
CA SER A 159 -1.43 16.41 10.69
C SER A 159 -0.35 17.30 10.05
N TRP A 160 0.52 16.71 9.22
CA TRP A 160 1.68 17.35 8.61
C TRP A 160 1.31 18.53 7.69
N TRP A 161 0.08 18.58 7.19
CA TRP A 161 -0.47 19.73 6.45
C TRP A 161 -0.81 20.93 7.35
N ARG A 162 -0.70 20.79 8.68
CA ARG A 162 -0.84 21.84 9.70
C ARG A 162 0.39 21.85 10.59
N PRO A 163 1.53 22.40 10.12
CA PRO A 163 2.80 22.36 10.86
C PRO A 163 2.73 23.10 12.20
N ASP A 164 1.81 24.05 12.36
CA ASP A 164 1.53 24.74 13.62
C ASP A 164 0.88 23.84 14.69
N ARG A 165 0.30 22.70 14.29
CA ARG A 165 -0.48 21.80 15.15
C ARG A 165 -0.23 20.33 14.83
N LEU A 166 1.04 19.93 14.74
CA LEU A 166 1.42 18.53 14.51
C LEU A 166 0.88 17.62 15.63
N ARG A 167 -0.11 16.81 15.30
CA ARG A 167 -0.64 15.77 16.20
C ARG A 167 -1.13 14.58 15.40
N MET A 168 -1.12 13.41 16.02
CA MET A 168 -1.72 12.22 15.43
C MET A 168 -3.24 12.38 15.38
N VAL A 169 -3.81 12.34 14.18
CA VAL A 169 -5.25 12.40 13.93
C VAL A 169 -5.72 11.16 13.18
N LYS A 170 -7.03 10.88 13.19
CA LYS A 170 -7.61 9.91 12.24
C LYS A 170 -7.40 10.47 10.84
N ALA A 171 -6.87 9.65 9.93
CA ALA A 171 -6.61 10.08 8.57
C ALA A 171 -7.95 10.35 7.85
N ASN A 172 -7.96 11.40 7.04
CA ASN A 172 -9.10 11.78 6.21
C ASN A 172 -8.54 12.43 4.94
N THR A 173 -8.86 11.87 3.77
CA THR A 173 -8.28 12.35 2.50
C THR A 173 -8.78 13.74 2.14
N ALA A 174 -10.00 14.09 2.56
CA ALA A 174 -10.54 15.44 2.39
C ALA A 174 -9.76 16.53 3.14
N ASP A 175 -8.97 16.17 4.16
CA ASP A 175 -8.16 17.13 4.92
C ASP A 175 -6.84 17.47 4.20
N ILE A 176 -6.53 16.80 3.09
CA ILE A 176 -5.29 16.95 2.32
C ILE A 176 -5.64 17.63 0.99
N PRO A 177 -5.62 18.97 0.92
CA PRO A 177 -6.02 19.68 -0.27
C PRO A 177 -5.11 19.29 -1.42
N SER A 178 -5.70 18.72 -2.47
CA SER A 178 -4.96 18.32 -3.65
C SER A 178 -5.53 19.07 -4.87
N PRO A 179 -5.31 20.40 -4.99
CA PRO A 179 -5.66 21.11 -6.21
C PRO A 179 -4.91 20.50 -7.39
N GLY A 180 -5.66 20.08 -8.42
CA GLY A 180 -5.10 19.52 -9.65
C GLY A 180 -4.91 18.00 -9.68
N VAL A 181 -5.67 17.21 -8.90
CA VAL A 181 -5.75 15.75 -9.06
C VAL A 181 -7.01 15.28 -9.76
N ILE A 182 -6.88 14.04 -10.26
CA ILE A 182 -7.86 13.18 -10.92
C ILE A 182 -9.17 13.01 -10.09
N SER A 183 -9.13 13.18 -8.76
CA SER A 183 -10.33 13.14 -7.90
C SER A 183 -10.13 13.91 -6.59
N ALA A 184 -10.98 14.90 -6.27
CA ALA A 184 -10.84 15.73 -5.06
C ALA A 184 -11.08 14.98 -3.73
N ALA A 185 -11.56 13.73 -3.76
CA ALA A 185 -11.80 12.90 -2.58
C ALA A 185 -10.66 11.92 -2.26
N LEU A 186 -9.66 11.79 -3.15
CA LEU A 186 -8.57 10.83 -3.03
C LEU A 186 -7.24 11.53 -2.75
N ALA A 187 -6.32 10.80 -2.12
CA ALA A 187 -4.94 11.20 -1.94
C ALA A 187 -4.02 10.22 -2.67
N GLY A 188 -2.85 10.68 -3.10
CA GLY A 188 -1.83 9.76 -3.62
C GLY A 188 -1.22 8.95 -2.47
N TYR A 189 -0.85 7.71 -2.75
CA TYR A 189 -0.12 6.87 -1.81
C TYR A 189 1.04 6.14 -2.47
N ALA A 190 2.00 5.75 -1.64
CA ALA A 190 3.01 4.75 -1.97
C ALA A 190 3.12 3.76 -0.82
N LEU A 191 3.07 2.46 -1.13
CA LEU A 191 3.49 1.42 -0.22
C LEU A 191 4.95 1.08 -0.54
N THR A 192 5.87 1.52 0.31
CA THR A 192 7.30 1.26 0.12
C THR A 192 7.64 -0.21 0.33
N MET A 193 8.84 -0.61 -0.09
CA MET A 193 9.33 -1.98 0.04
C MET A 193 9.48 -2.44 1.50
N ASP A 194 9.74 -1.51 2.43
CA ASP A 194 9.72 -1.75 3.88
C ASP A 194 8.30 -1.68 4.49
N ARG A 195 7.25 -1.64 3.67
CA ARG A 195 5.84 -1.60 4.08
C ARG A 195 5.47 -0.37 4.92
N ALA A 196 6.07 0.77 4.61
CA ALA A 196 5.55 2.06 5.03
C ALA A 196 4.50 2.51 4.00
N LEU A 197 3.23 2.55 4.42
CA LEU A 197 2.17 3.18 3.62
C LEU A 197 2.25 4.68 3.85
N ILE A 198 2.72 5.42 2.85
CA ILE A 198 2.82 6.87 2.84
C ILE A 198 1.64 7.41 2.05
N MET A 199 1.00 8.44 2.57
CA MET A 199 -0.10 9.13 1.90
C MET A 199 0.16 10.63 1.92
N GLY A 200 0.03 11.27 0.77
CA GLY A 200 0.21 12.71 0.68
C GLY A 200 -0.60 13.33 -0.43
N ARG A 201 -0.32 14.62 -0.61
CA ARG A 201 -0.94 15.43 -1.66
C ARG A 201 -0.37 14.98 -3.00
N HIS A 202 -1.23 14.82 -4.00
CA HIS A 202 -0.80 14.76 -5.39
C HIS A 202 -1.14 16.10 -6.05
N SER A 203 -0.17 16.77 -6.67
CA SER A 203 -0.40 18.02 -7.41
C SER A 203 0.22 17.96 -8.80
N SER A 204 -0.57 18.36 -9.79
CA SER A 204 -0.05 18.72 -11.10
C SER A 204 0.86 19.93 -10.99
N THR A 205 1.74 20.09 -11.98
CA THR A 205 2.55 21.29 -12.14
C THR A 205 1.63 22.51 -12.20
N VAL A 206 1.87 23.49 -11.33
CA VAL A 206 1.25 24.81 -11.44
C VAL A 206 2.10 25.62 -12.42
N GLU A 207 1.47 26.28 -13.38
CA GLU A 207 2.13 27.22 -14.28
C GLU A 207 1.96 28.65 -13.78
N ASP A 208 2.97 29.50 -13.99
CA ASP A 208 2.89 30.93 -13.72
C ASP A 208 2.04 31.65 -14.79
N ALA A 209 1.84 32.96 -14.65
CA ALA A 209 1.05 33.76 -15.60
C ALA A 209 1.63 33.78 -17.04
N GLN A 210 2.84 33.26 -17.26
CA GLN A 210 3.51 33.12 -18.55
C GLN A 210 3.50 31.67 -19.05
N GLY A 211 2.76 30.77 -18.40
CA GLY A 211 2.68 29.35 -18.78
C GLY A 211 3.92 28.54 -18.41
N ARG A 212 4.78 29.04 -17.50
CA ARG A 212 6.01 28.33 -17.12
C ARG A 212 5.77 27.51 -15.85
N PRO A 213 6.29 26.27 -15.75
CA PRO A 213 6.25 25.48 -14.52
C PRO A 213 6.80 26.25 -13.32
N VAL A 214 5.97 26.46 -12.31
CA VAL A 214 6.41 26.96 -11.01
C VAL A 214 7.25 25.86 -10.36
N PRO A 215 8.54 26.12 -10.04
CA PRO A 215 9.40 25.11 -9.41
C PRO A 215 8.78 24.55 -8.12
N GLY A 216 8.86 23.24 -7.92
CA GLY A 216 8.34 22.56 -6.73
C GLY A 216 6.82 22.40 -6.67
N SER A 217 6.08 22.91 -7.67
CA SER A 217 4.62 22.81 -7.73
C SER A 217 4.12 21.40 -8.08
N LYS A 218 4.93 20.62 -8.80
CA LYS A 218 4.61 19.23 -9.13
C LYS A 218 4.95 18.34 -7.94
N PHE A 219 3.96 17.61 -7.46
CA PHE A 219 4.11 16.59 -6.43
C PHE A 219 3.45 15.30 -6.92
N SER A 220 4.27 14.42 -7.50
CA SER A 220 3.80 13.14 -8.07
C SER A 220 3.96 12.00 -7.06
N HIS A 221 3.48 10.81 -7.40
CA HIS A 221 3.71 9.60 -6.60
C HIS A 221 5.21 9.30 -6.37
N ALA A 222 6.08 9.74 -7.29
CA ALA A 222 7.53 9.60 -7.18
C ALA A 222 8.11 10.34 -5.96
N ALA A 223 7.47 11.44 -5.58
CA ALA A 223 7.89 12.30 -4.48
C ALA A 223 7.92 11.55 -3.14
N TYR A 224 6.96 10.64 -2.92
CA TYR A 224 6.83 9.89 -1.66
C TYR A 224 8.02 8.98 -1.36
N ALA A 225 8.62 8.41 -2.41
CA ALA A 225 9.69 7.43 -2.29
C ALA A 225 11.04 7.94 -2.82
N ALA A 226 11.13 9.20 -3.23
CA ALA A 226 12.30 9.76 -3.91
C ALA A 226 12.73 8.92 -5.14
N GLY A 227 11.75 8.47 -5.93
CA GLY A 227 11.98 7.61 -7.11
C GLY A 227 12.39 6.17 -6.82
N ARG A 228 12.57 5.77 -5.55
CA ARG A 228 12.90 4.39 -5.18
C ARG A 228 11.77 3.42 -5.53
N PRO A 229 12.06 2.13 -5.74
CA PRO A 229 11.02 1.13 -5.95
C PRO A 229 10.00 1.09 -4.80
N VAL A 230 8.74 0.88 -5.16
CA VAL A 230 7.61 0.72 -4.23
C VAL A 230 6.91 -0.60 -4.51
N LEU A 231 6.28 -1.21 -3.51
CA LEU A 231 5.43 -2.39 -3.75
C LEU A 231 4.22 -2.02 -4.60
N CYS A 232 3.69 -0.82 -4.42
CA CYS A 232 2.62 -0.24 -5.23
C CYS A 232 2.53 1.25 -4.94
N ALA A 233 2.00 2.01 -5.89
CA ALA A 233 1.56 3.38 -5.72
C ALA A 233 0.21 3.55 -6.42
N GLY A 234 -0.55 4.55 -6.01
CA GLY A 234 -1.83 4.85 -6.61
C GLY A 234 -2.62 5.78 -5.73
N GLU A 235 -3.94 5.69 -5.77
CA GLU A 235 -4.81 6.59 -5.04
C GLU A 235 -5.49 5.85 -3.88
N ILE A 236 -5.70 6.55 -2.77
CA ILE A 236 -6.36 6.01 -1.58
C ILE A 236 -7.45 6.97 -1.12
N GLY A 237 -8.59 6.42 -0.72
CA GLY A 237 -9.70 7.13 -0.09
C GLY A 237 -9.80 6.74 1.38
N ILE A 238 -9.75 7.73 2.29
CA ILE A 238 -9.86 7.49 3.72
C ILE A 238 -10.88 8.44 4.33
N VAL A 239 -11.88 7.91 5.04
CA VAL A 239 -12.92 8.70 5.71
C VAL A 239 -12.92 8.40 7.21
N LYS A 240 -12.57 9.41 8.02
CA LYS A 240 -12.52 9.31 9.49
C LYS A 240 -11.73 8.08 9.97
N GLY A 241 -10.61 7.80 9.31
CA GLY A 241 -9.71 6.68 9.55
C GLY A 241 -10.13 5.35 8.92
N ASN A 242 -11.25 5.26 8.21
CA ASN A 242 -11.60 4.06 7.45
C ASN A 242 -11.00 4.15 6.05
N VAL A 243 -10.20 3.16 5.64
CA VAL A 243 -9.82 3.04 4.22
C VAL A 243 -11.03 2.50 3.47
N VAL A 244 -11.55 3.29 2.54
CA VAL A 244 -12.82 3.00 1.85
C VAL A 244 -12.61 2.71 0.36
N ALA A 245 -11.58 3.31 -0.25
CA ALA A 245 -11.23 3.06 -1.64
C ALA A 245 -9.70 2.98 -1.81
N ILE A 246 -9.25 2.21 -2.81
CA ILE A 246 -7.85 2.17 -3.22
C ILE A 246 -7.71 1.82 -4.70
N SER A 247 -6.70 2.36 -5.36
CA SER A 247 -6.37 2.06 -6.75
C SER A 247 -4.88 1.83 -6.97
N ASN A 248 -4.51 1.21 -8.09
CA ASN A 248 -3.15 1.24 -8.63
C ASN A 248 -2.96 2.36 -9.68
N ASN A 249 -3.87 3.33 -9.75
CA ASN A 249 -3.77 4.43 -10.70
C ASN A 249 -2.65 5.39 -10.26
N SER A 250 -1.46 5.17 -10.80
CA SER A 250 -0.28 5.97 -10.50
C SER A 250 0.38 6.43 -11.78
N GLY A 251 0.52 7.75 -11.94
CA GLY A 251 1.09 8.39 -13.13
C GLY A 251 2.39 7.75 -13.62
N HIS A 252 3.50 7.91 -12.91
CA HIS A 252 4.81 7.46 -13.37
C HIS A 252 5.22 6.06 -12.89
N TYR A 253 4.68 5.56 -11.76
CA TYR A 253 4.95 4.18 -11.37
C TYR A 253 4.17 3.19 -12.23
N LYS A 254 2.92 3.47 -12.62
CA LYS A 254 2.05 2.55 -13.38
C LYS A 254 2.12 1.10 -12.86
N PRO A 255 1.87 0.85 -11.56
CA PRO A 255 1.94 -0.49 -11.02
C PRO A 255 0.89 -1.38 -11.66
N LYS A 256 1.22 -2.65 -11.87
CA LYS A 256 0.31 -3.64 -12.40
C LYS A 256 -0.71 -4.08 -11.33
N PRO A 257 -1.84 -4.69 -11.71
CA PRO A 257 -2.83 -5.21 -10.77
C PRO A 257 -2.24 -6.17 -9.72
N GLU A 258 -1.23 -6.96 -10.08
CA GLU A 258 -0.58 -7.91 -9.15
C GLU A 258 0.14 -7.20 -8.01
N GLN A 259 0.63 -5.98 -8.24
CA GLN A 259 1.28 -5.14 -7.24
C GLN A 259 0.27 -4.55 -6.24
N LEU A 260 -0.97 -4.32 -6.69
CA LEU A 260 -2.06 -3.88 -5.80
C LEU A 260 -2.38 -4.92 -4.73
N VAL A 261 -2.20 -6.21 -5.04
CA VAL A 261 -2.36 -7.31 -4.08
C VAL A 261 -1.47 -7.13 -2.85
N SER A 262 -0.23 -6.65 -3.01
CA SER A 262 0.69 -6.37 -1.90
C SER A 262 0.12 -5.34 -0.92
N VAL A 263 -0.63 -4.37 -1.43
CA VAL A 263 -1.31 -3.36 -0.62
C VAL A 263 -2.51 -3.95 0.10
N LEU A 264 -3.34 -4.73 -0.58
CA LEU A 264 -4.49 -5.38 0.06
C LEU A 264 -4.06 -6.37 1.15
N GLU A 265 -2.99 -7.13 0.92
CA GLU A 265 -2.41 -8.01 1.94
C GLU A 265 -1.94 -7.20 3.15
N TYR A 266 -1.26 -6.08 2.93
CA TYR A 266 -0.85 -5.19 4.00
C TYR A 266 -2.06 -4.63 4.77
N LEU A 267 -3.08 -4.15 4.08
CA LEU A 267 -4.32 -3.62 4.69
C LEU A 267 -5.03 -4.69 5.52
N ARG A 268 -5.12 -5.94 5.03
CA ARG A 268 -5.65 -7.08 5.78
C ARG A 268 -4.85 -7.37 7.05
N ILE A 269 -3.51 -7.36 6.94
CA ILE A 269 -2.60 -7.57 8.07
C ILE A 269 -2.79 -6.52 9.18
N VAL A 270 -3.00 -5.25 8.79
CA VAL A 270 -3.23 -4.16 9.76
C VAL A 270 -4.69 -4.04 10.22
N GLY A 271 -5.54 -5.00 9.84
CA GLY A 271 -6.90 -5.17 10.35
C GLY A 271 -7.96 -4.35 9.61
N ILE A 272 -7.72 -3.97 8.35
CA ILE A 272 -8.76 -3.39 7.49
C ILE A 272 -9.67 -4.49 6.97
N ASP A 273 -10.98 -4.24 7.04
CA ASP A 273 -12.02 -5.08 6.48
C ASP A 273 -12.09 -4.88 4.96
N LEU A 274 -11.46 -5.79 4.20
CA LEU A 274 -11.40 -5.71 2.74
C LEU A 274 -12.77 -5.93 2.05
N SER A 275 -13.77 -6.47 2.75
CA SER A 275 -15.10 -6.71 2.16
C SER A 275 -15.87 -5.42 1.87
N LYS A 276 -15.41 -4.31 2.45
CA LYS A 276 -15.99 -2.96 2.29
C LYS A 276 -15.05 -1.99 1.59
N LEU A 277 -13.90 -2.48 1.14
CA LEU A 277 -12.90 -1.68 0.44
C LEU A 277 -13.20 -1.75 -1.05
N LEU A 278 -13.54 -0.61 -1.65
CA LEU A 278 -13.61 -0.49 -3.09
C LEU A 278 -12.19 -0.51 -3.67
N VAL A 279 -11.96 -1.38 -4.64
CA VAL A 279 -10.69 -1.48 -5.37
C VAL A 279 -10.92 -1.09 -6.82
N GLN A 280 -10.08 -0.21 -7.32
CA GLN A 280 -9.95 0.07 -8.75
C GLN A 280 -8.62 -0.49 -9.24
N ALA A 281 -8.68 -1.46 -10.15
CA ALA A 281 -7.52 -1.97 -10.86
C ALA A 281 -7.46 -1.39 -12.28
N THR A 282 -6.46 -0.56 -12.54
CA THR A 282 -6.11 -0.02 -13.85
C THR A 282 -5.14 -0.96 -14.55
N CYS A 283 -5.43 -1.30 -15.81
CA CYS A 283 -4.55 -2.04 -16.70
C CYS A 283 -4.67 -1.51 -18.14
N SER A 284 -3.98 -2.15 -19.09
CA SER A 284 -4.05 -1.81 -20.51
C SER A 284 -5.45 -1.95 -21.12
N ALA A 285 -6.30 -2.80 -20.53
CA ALA A 285 -7.68 -3.00 -20.98
C ALA A 285 -8.68 -2.00 -20.36
N GLY A 286 -8.23 -1.14 -19.44
CA GLY A 286 -9.06 -0.14 -18.77
C GLY A 286 -9.09 -0.30 -17.24
N ASN A 287 -10.14 0.26 -16.63
CA ASN A 287 -10.35 0.24 -15.18
C ASN A 287 -11.40 -0.82 -14.80
N VAL A 288 -11.12 -1.59 -13.76
CA VAL A 288 -12.06 -2.54 -13.15
C VAL A 288 -12.30 -2.23 -11.69
N PHE A 289 -13.57 -2.20 -11.29
CA PHE A 289 -14.01 -1.94 -9.92
C PHE A 289 -14.52 -3.22 -9.27
N CYS A 290 -13.97 -3.57 -8.11
CA CYS A 290 -14.38 -4.73 -7.32
C CYS A 290 -14.17 -4.53 -5.82
N TRP A 291 -14.70 -5.43 -5.01
CA TRP A 291 -14.45 -5.44 -3.56
C TRP A 291 -13.08 -6.05 -3.26
N GLY A 292 -12.39 -5.53 -2.24
CA GLY A 292 -11.03 -5.94 -1.90
C GLY A 292 -10.87 -7.44 -1.61
N THR A 293 -11.89 -8.09 -1.05
CA THR A 293 -11.89 -9.57 -0.90
C THR A 293 -11.89 -10.30 -2.23
N ASN A 294 -12.69 -9.84 -3.19
CA ASN A 294 -12.81 -10.45 -4.51
C ASN A 294 -11.53 -10.25 -5.32
N PHE A 295 -10.94 -9.04 -5.24
CA PHE A 295 -9.65 -8.76 -5.87
C PHE A 295 -8.55 -9.66 -5.32
N LEU A 296 -8.46 -9.80 -4.00
CA LEU A 296 -7.42 -10.58 -3.36
C LEU A 296 -7.51 -12.08 -3.69
N GLN A 297 -8.72 -12.60 -3.91
CA GLN A 297 -8.94 -13.99 -4.29
C GLN A 297 -8.59 -14.26 -5.76
N ASN A 298 -8.84 -13.31 -6.66
CA ASN A 298 -8.68 -13.50 -8.10
C ASN A 298 -7.98 -12.31 -8.77
N PRO A 299 -6.73 -11.98 -8.48
CA PRO A 299 -6.11 -10.71 -8.89
C PRO A 299 -6.01 -10.49 -10.42
N SER A 300 -6.27 -11.52 -11.24
CA SER A 300 -6.50 -11.35 -12.66
C SER A 300 -7.76 -10.53 -12.92
N ILE A 301 -7.62 -9.46 -13.70
CA ILE A 301 -8.73 -8.59 -14.08
C ILE A 301 -9.82 -9.34 -14.84
N GLU A 302 -9.44 -10.32 -15.68
CA GLU A 302 -10.38 -11.14 -16.47
C GLU A 302 -11.29 -12.00 -15.58
N ALA A 303 -10.84 -12.32 -14.37
CA ALA A 303 -11.58 -13.11 -13.40
C ALA A 303 -12.40 -12.26 -12.40
N GLN A 304 -12.39 -10.94 -12.54
CA GLN A 304 -13.12 -10.05 -11.64
C GLN A 304 -14.61 -10.01 -11.98
N VAL A 305 -15.45 -10.10 -10.95
CA VAL A 305 -16.88 -9.74 -11.04
C VAL A 305 -17.00 -8.24 -10.79
N PRO A 306 -17.34 -7.42 -11.81
CA PRO A 306 -17.43 -5.98 -11.63
C PRO A 306 -18.55 -5.60 -10.66
N ILE A 307 -18.34 -4.56 -9.87
CA ILE A 307 -19.41 -3.96 -9.05
C ILE A 307 -20.44 -3.32 -9.98
N THR A 308 -21.72 -3.52 -9.66
CA THR A 308 -22.82 -2.91 -10.42
C THR A 308 -22.86 -1.39 -10.23
N GLY A 309 -23.39 -0.64 -11.20
CA GLY A 309 -23.55 0.81 -11.06
C GLY A 309 -24.36 1.22 -9.83
N ARG A 310 -25.37 0.41 -9.46
CA ARG A 310 -26.20 0.64 -8.26
C ARG A 310 -25.39 0.52 -6.96
N GLU A 311 -24.54 -0.50 -6.86
CA GLU A 311 -23.68 -0.69 -5.68
C GLU A 311 -22.62 0.41 -5.58
N LEU A 312 -22.00 0.80 -6.70
CA LEU A 312 -21.07 1.93 -6.75
C LEU A 312 -21.74 3.23 -6.27
N LYS A 313 -22.92 3.54 -6.79
CA LYS A 313 -23.69 4.72 -6.35
C LYS A 313 -24.00 4.67 -4.86
N ALA A 314 -24.48 3.54 -4.35
CA ALA A 314 -24.77 3.39 -2.92
C ALA A 314 -23.52 3.60 -2.06
N PHE A 315 -22.37 3.06 -2.50
CA PHE A 315 -21.08 3.25 -1.83
C PHE A 315 -20.68 4.73 -1.78
N PHE A 316 -20.72 5.44 -2.92
CA PHE A 316 -20.35 6.85 -2.97
C PHE A 316 -21.27 7.74 -2.13
N LEU A 317 -22.59 7.54 -2.23
CA LEU A 317 -23.55 8.31 -1.41
C LEU A 317 -23.35 8.06 0.10
N GLY A 318 -22.93 6.85 0.50
CA GLY A 318 -22.68 6.52 1.90
C GLY A 318 -21.39 7.10 2.47
N HIS A 319 -20.38 7.33 1.64
CA HIS A 319 -19.05 7.77 2.09
C HIS A 319 -18.72 9.23 1.74
N TRP A 320 -19.23 9.72 0.61
CA TRP A 320 -18.99 11.06 0.07
C TRP A 320 -20.23 11.61 -0.67
N PRO A 321 -21.35 11.85 0.04
CA PRO A 321 -22.60 12.31 -0.58
C PRO A 321 -22.42 13.60 -1.37
N ASP A 322 -21.78 14.61 -0.77
CA ASP A 322 -21.51 15.90 -1.42
C ASP A 322 -20.64 15.75 -2.66
N TYR A 323 -19.72 14.77 -2.66
CA TYR A 323 -18.80 14.54 -3.76
C TYR A 323 -19.48 13.88 -4.96
N TYR A 324 -20.39 12.94 -4.71
CA TYR A 324 -21.14 12.28 -5.77
C TYR A 324 -22.06 13.26 -6.51
N ASP A 325 -22.71 14.16 -5.76
CA ASP A 325 -23.53 15.21 -6.34
C ASP A 325 -22.67 16.25 -7.09
N HIS A 326 -21.51 16.61 -6.54
CA HIS A 326 -20.55 17.50 -7.23
C HIS A 326 -20.00 16.87 -8.52
N ALA A 327 -19.68 15.58 -8.52
CA ALA A 327 -19.21 14.87 -9.72
C ALA A 327 -20.29 14.84 -10.81
N ARG A 328 -21.54 14.53 -10.42
CA ARG A 328 -22.69 14.60 -11.34
C ARG A 328 -22.87 16.00 -11.93
N LEU A 329 -22.81 17.03 -11.10
CA LEU A 329 -22.95 18.43 -11.56
C LEU A 329 -21.78 18.85 -12.46
N PHE A 330 -20.56 18.46 -12.12
CA PHE A 330 -19.36 18.72 -12.92
C PHE A 330 -19.45 18.10 -14.32
N PHE A 331 -19.79 16.81 -14.41
CA PHE A 331 -19.93 16.14 -15.70
C PHE A 331 -21.15 16.64 -16.49
N ALA A 332 -22.27 16.95 -15.83
CA ALA A 332 -23.41 17.58 -16.48
C ALA A 332 -23.06 18.95 -17.08
N ALA A 333 -22.25 19.76 -16.38
CA ALA A 333 -21.77 21.05 -16.88
C ALA A 333 -20.80 20.91 -18.07
N GLN A 334 -20.10 19.79 -18.20
CA GLN A 334 -19.26 19.46 -19.36
C GLN A 334 -20.05 18.80 -20.52
N GLY A 335 -21.38 18.82 -20.48
CA GLY A 335 -22.24 18.24 -21.53
C GLY A 335 -22.48 16.73 -21.39
N HIS A 336 -21.97 16.10 -20.33
CA HIS A 336 -22.14 14.68 -20.04
C HIS A 336 -23.30 14.43 -19.06
N ALA A 337 -24.46 15.05 -19.29
CA ALA A 337 -25.61 14.96 -18.38
C ALA A 337 -26.27 13.56 -18.29
N ARG A 338 -25.83 12.59 -19.13
CA ARG A 338 -26.41 11.24 -19.23
C ARG A 338 -25.45 10.10 -18.84
N LEU A 339 -24.38 10.40 -18.13
CA LEU A 339 -23.48 9.34 -17.64
C LEU A 339 -24.23 8.42 -16.68
N SER A 340 -24.14 7.12 -16.92
CA SER A 340 -24.50 6.07 -15.99
C SER A 340 -23.67 6.18 -14.70
N ASP A 341 -24.15 5.53 -13.64
CA ASP A 341 -23.43 5.52 -12.37
C ASP A 341 -22.03 4.86 -12.48
N GLN A 342 -21.86 3.93 -13.43
CA GLN A 342 -20.56 3.35 -13.76
C GLN A 342 -19.65 4.35 -14.48
N GLU A 343 -20.17 5.15 -15.41
CA GLU A 343 -19.39 6.18 -16.09
C GLU A 343 -19.00 7.32 -15.14
N ILE A 344 -19.90 7.72 -14.22
CA ILE A 344 -19.57 8.67 -13.15
C ILE A 344 -18.46 8.09 -12.27
N ALA A 345 -18.59 6.83 -11.85
CA ALA A 345 -17.55 6.16 -11.06
C ALA A 345 -16.22 6.05 -11.83
N HIS A 346 -16.26 5.69 -13.11
CA HIS A 346 -15.08 5.63 -13.96
C HIS A 346 -14.38 6.98 -14.01
N ASN A 347 -15.12 8.05 -14.31
CA ASN A 347 -14.57 9.40 -14.40
C ASN A 347 -14.16 9.99 -13.05
N LEU A 348 -14.68 9.47 -11.94
CA LEU A 348 -14.23 9.85 -10.59
C LEU A 348 -12.84 9.31 -10.23
N PHE A 349 -12.32 8.40 -11.03
CA PHE A 349 -11.17 7.56 -10.72
C PHE A 349 -10.15 7.49 -11.89
N SER A 350 -10.44 8.15 -13.01
CA SER A 350 -9.62 8.24 -14.23
C SER A 350 -9.14 9.66 -14.44
#